data_AF-Q93S37-F1
#
_entry.id   AF-Q93S37-F1
#
_cell.length_a   1.000
_cell.length_b   1.000
_cell.length_c   1.000
_cell.angle_alpha   90.00
_cell.angle_beta   90.00
_cell.angle_gamma   90.00
#
_symmetry.space_group_name_H-M   'P 1'
#
loop_
_entity.id
_entity.type
_entity.pdbx_description
1 polymer ?
#
loop_
_entity_poly.entity_id
_entity_poly.type
_entity_poly.pdbx_seq_one_letter_code
_entity_poly.pdbx_strand_id
1 'polypeptide(L)' 'MHPAAEHSPLGKSSEYIATYTPSLLFPIPRTAKWAELGLTAETLPYKGVDFWNCFELSWLLPSGKPVVAIGEF' A
#
# COMPACT_ATOMS: atom_id res chain seq x y z
N MET A 1 -1.85 19.89 1.60
CA MET A 1 -1.01 18.68 1.76
C MET A 1 -1.72 17.76 2.74
N HIS A 2 -1.88 16.47 2.42
CA HIS A 2 -2.62 15.53 3.26
C HIS A 2 -1.76 15.15 4.48
N PRO A 3 -2.12 15.52 5.73
CA PRO A 3 -1.22 15.41 6.88
C PRO A 3 -0.69 14.00 7.12
N ALA A 4 -1.53 12.98 6.88
CA ALA A 4 -1.14 11.58 7.04
C ALA A 4 -0.09 11.11 6.02
N ALA A 5 -0.05 11.73 4.83
CA ALA A 5 0.91 11.35 3.78
C ALA A 5 2.33 11.84 4.08
N GLU A 6 2.48 12.94 4.81
CA GLU A 6 3.82 13.48 5.18
C GLU A 6 4.59 12.54 6.12
N HIS A 7 3.85 11.73 6.88
CA HIS A 7 4.42 10.76 7.81
C HIS A 7 4.76 9.44 7.11
N SER A 8 4.35 9.27 5.85
CA SER A 8 4.67 8.07 5.06
C SER A 8 6.18 7.91 4.81
N PRO A 9 6.65 6.69 4.49
CA PRO A 9 8.06 6.45 4.16
C PRO A 9 8.45 6.94 2.76
N LEU A 10 7.52 7.48 1.97
CA LEU A 10 7.78 7.89 0.60
C LEU A 10 8.87 8.99 0.55
N GLY A 11 9.89 8.78 -0.28
CA GLY A 11 11.02 9.70 -0.41
C GLY A 11 12.01 9.69 0.76
N LYS A 12 11.87 8.77 1.72
CA LYS A 12 12.77 8.61 2.87
C LYS A 12 13.65 7.38 2.69
N SER A 13 14.77 7.35 3.44
CA SER A 13 15.62 6.16 3.48
C SER A 13 14.85 4.96 4.04
N SER A 14 15.05 3.80 3.41
CA SER A 14 14.43 2.53 3.83
C SER A 14 15.52 1.53 4.18
N GLU A 15 15.26 0.71 5.20
CA GLU A 15 16.14 -0.41 5.55
C GLU A 15 15.93 -1.59 4.59
N TYR A 16 16.99 -2.37 4.37
CA TYR A 16 16.93 -3.58 3.56
C TYR A 16 16.56 -4.78 4.44
N ILE A 17 15.27 -5.09 4.53
CA ILE A 17 14.75 -6.22 5.30
C ILE A 17 14.58 -7.45 4.40
N ALA A 18 15.26 -8.55 4.76
CA ALA A 18 15.27 -9.80 3.98
C ALA A 18 14.26 -10.86 4.48
N THR A 19 13.45 -10.52 5.48
CA THR A 19 12.43 -11.40 6.07
C THR A 19 11.03 -10.79 5.92
N TYR A 20 10.01 -11.63 5.86
CA TYR A 20 8.63 -11.18 5.77
C TYR A 20 8.27 -10.28 6.97
N THR A 21 7.95 -9.02 6.69
CA THR A 21 7.76 -7.99 7.71
C THR A 21 6.56 -7.10 7.33
N PRO A 22 5.32 -7.52 7.64
CA PRO A 22 4.11 -6.81 7.21
C PRO A 22 3.96 -5.43 7.88
N SER A 23 4.64 -5.19 9.01
CA SER A 23 4.66 -3.89 9.68
C SER A 23 5.33 -2.78 8.88
N LEU A 24 5.98 -3.09 7.74
CA LEU A 24 6.49 -2.09 6.81
C LEU A 24 5.38 -1.36 6.03
N LEU A 25 4.17 -1.94 5.95
CA LEU A 25 3.05 -1.30 5.27
C LEU A 25 2.58 -0.07 6.04
N PHE A 26 2.42 1.06 5.34
CA PHE A 26 1.95 2.32 5.91
C PHE A 26 0.58 2.70 5.33
N PRO A 27 -0.51 2.68 6.12
CA PRO A 27 -1.83 3.03 5.62
C PRO A 27 -2.01 4.55 5.51
N ILE A 28 -2.70 4.99 4.45
CA ILE A 28 -3.14 6.39 4.29
C ILE A 28 -4.67 6.40 4.28
N PRO A 29 -5.34 6.95 5.32
CA PRO A 29 -6.79 7.03 5.36
C PRO A 29 -7.37 7.95 4.29
N ARG A 30 -8.43 7.51 3.59
CA ARG A 30 -9.14 8.33 2.58
C ARG A 30 -9.98 9.46 3.19
N THR A 31 -10.38 9.30 4.45
CA THR A 31 -11.34 10.18 5.15
C THR A 31 -10.94 11.65 5.12
N ALA A 32 -9.66 11.97 5.30
CA ALA A 32 -9.23 13.37 5.29
C ALA A 32 -9.43 14.01 3.91
N LYS A 33 -9.13 13.30 2.82
CA LYS A 33 -9.40 13.81 1.46
C LYS A 33 -10.89 13.87 1.13
N TRP A 34 -11.68 12.90 1.59
CA TRP A 34 -13.14 12.95 1.44
C TRP A 34 -13.74 14.16 2.16
N ALA A 35 -13.31 14.43 3.39
CA ALA A 35 -13.79 15.57 4.17
C ALA A 35 -13.50 16.92 3.49
N GLU A 36 -12.33 17.08 2.86
CA GLU A 36 -12.01 18.28 2.05
C GLU A 36 -12.97 18.47 0.86
N LEU A 37 -13.56 17.38 0.36
CA LEU A 37 -14.56 17.39 -0.72
C LEU A 37 -16.01 17.46 -0.21
N GLY A 38 -16.22 17.57 1.11
CA GLY A 38 -17.55 17.54 1.72
C GLY A 38 -18.21 16.15 1.68
N LEU A 39 -17.42 15.08 1.57
CA LEU A 39 -17.88 13.70 1.47
C LEU A 39 -17.62 12.91 2.77
N THR A 40 -18.46 11.92 3.02
CA THR A 40 -18.29 10.88 4.05
C THR A 40 -18.39 9.49 3.40
N ALA A 41 -17.99 8.44 4.13
CA ALA A 41 -18.08 7.07 3.61
C ALA A 41 -19.52 6.69 3.21
N GLU A 42 -20.52 7.22 3.90
CA GLU A 42 -21.95 6.97 3.70
C GLU A 42 -22.54 7.77 2.54
N THR A 43 -21.87 8.86 2.14
CA THR A 43 -22.38 9.84 1.15
C THR A 43 -21.56 9.85 -0.14
N LEU A 44 -20.66 8.88 -0.33
CA LEU A 44 -19.87 8.76 -1.55
C LEU A 44 -20.79 8.62 -2.78
N PRO A 45 -20.63 9.46 -3.81
CA PRO A 45 -21.43 9.38 -5.03
C PRO A 45 -20.95 8.28 -5.99
N TYR A 46 -19.88 7.56 -5.64
CA TYR A 46 -19.25 6.53 -6.47
C TYR A 46 -18.93 5.28 -5.64
N LYS A 47 -18.84 4.16 -6.36
CA LYS A 47 -18.35 2.88 -5.85
C LYS A 47 -17.30 2.35 -6.81
N GLY A 48 -16.28 1.71 -6.27
CA GLY A 48 -15.18 1.18 -7.05
C GLY A 48 -14.12 0.55 -6.15
N VAL A 49 -13.05 0.10 -6.78
CA VAL A 49 -11.89 -0.49 -6.13
C VAL A 49 -10.62 0.08 -6.75
N ASP A 50 -9.53 0.04 -6.02
CA ASP A 50 -8.20 0.34 -6.56
C ASP A 50 -7.53 -0.98 -6.87
N PHE A 51 -7.27 -1.25 -8.16
CA PHE A 51 -6.52 -2.43 -8.59
C PHE A 51 -5.02 -2.15 -8.57
N TRP A 52 -4.25 -3.04 -7.95
CA TRP A 52 -2.80 -2.97 -7.91
C TRP A 52 -2.17 -4.13 -8.67
N ASN A 53 -1.20 -3.81 -9.52
CA ASN A 53 -0.36 -4.79 -10.20
C ASN A 53 1.03 -4.77 -9.57
N CYS A 54 1.45 -5.89 -8.96
CA CYS A 54 2.78 -6.09 -8.41
C CYS A 54 3.61 -6.92 -9.39
N PHE A 55 4.35 -6.23 -10.25
CA PHE A 55 5.17 -6.87 -11.30
C PHE A 55 6.44 -7.54 -10.77
N GLU A 56 6.90 -7.16 -9.57
CA GLU A 56 8.18 -7.57 -9.00
C GLU A 56 8.00 -8.42 -7.74
N LEU A 57 7.05 -9.36 -7.75
CA LEU A 57 6.84 -10.27 -6.63
C LEU A 57 7.81 -11.47 -6.73
N SER A 58 8.62 -11.66 -5.68
CA SER A 58 9.51 -12.82 -5.57
C SER A 58 9.68 -13.28 -4.12
N TRP A 59 9.94 -14.57 -3.92
CA TRP A 59 10.21 -15.18 -2.61
C TRP A 59 10.99 -16.49 -2.74
N LEU A 60 11.38 -17.07 -1.60
CA LEU A 60 12.05 -18.37 -1.54
C LEU A 60 11.07 -19.46 -1.06
N LEU A 61 11.11 -20.64 -1.69
CA LEU A 61 10.54 -21.85 -1.10
C LEU A 61 11.33 -22.29 0.13
N PRO A 62 10.80 -23.18 1.00
CA PRO A 62 11.56 -23.75 2.11
C PRO A 62 12.89 -24.41 1.70
N SER A 63 13.01 -24.85 0.44
CA SER A 63 14.24 -25.40 -0.12
C SER A 63 15.30 -24.33 -0.51
N GLY A 64 15.00 -23.04 -0.34
CA GLY A 64 15.85 -21.92 -0.78
C GLY A 64 15.75 -21.57 -2.27
N LYS A 65 14.86 -22.23 -3.02
CA LYS A 65 14.68 -21.95 -4.46
C LYS A 65 13.90 -20.63 -4.66
N PRO A 66 14.43 -19.67 -5.45
CA PRO A 66 13.67 -18.47 -5.83
C PRO A 66 12.46 -18.78 -6.70
N VAL A 67 11.37 -18.07 -6.44
CA VAL A 67 10.13 -18.07 -7.22
C VAL A 67 9.76 -16.63 -7.53
N VAL A 68 9.17 -16.42 -8.71
CA VAL A 68 8.68 -15.11 -9.17
C VAL A 68 7.24 -15.24 -9.65
N ALA A 69 6.47 -14.16 -9.52
CA ALA A 69 5.11 -14.05 -10.02
C ALA A 69 4.74 -12.58 -10.29
N ILE A 70 3.61 -12.36 -10.97
CA ILE A 70 2.91 -11.07 -10.99
C ILE A 70 1.70 -11.21 -10.06
N GLY A 71 1.53 -10.26 -9.14
CA GLY A 71 0.37 -10.20 -8.24
C GLY A 71 -0.66 -9.18 -8.70
N GLU A 72 -1.94 -9.50 -8.57
CA GLU A 72 -3.07 -8.57 -8.71
C GLU A 72 -3.78 -8.48 -7.34
N PHE A 73 -4.09 -7.27 -6.89
CA PHE A 73 -4.76 -6.98 -5.61
C PHE A 73 -5.89 -5.97 -5.78
#